data_AF-A0A965J004-F1
#
_entry.id   AF-A0A965J004-F1
#
_cell.length_a   1.000
_cell.length_b   1.000
_cell.length_c   1.000
_cell.angle_alpha   90.00
_cell.angle_beta   90.00
_cell.angle_gamma   90.00
#
_symmetry.space_group_name_H-M   'P 1'
#
loop_
_entity.id
_entity.type
_entity.pdbx_description
1 polymer ?
#
loop_
_entity_poly.entity_id
_entity_poly.type
_entity_poly.pdbx_seq_one_letter_code
_entity_poly.pdbx_strand_id
1 'polypeptide(L)'
;MPGSTSFTIPGSSSGSTGGISLPGGIDPSKLTGSQLAGLDPSKFSSFSADDIKALAPTVMASFTADQMKNLDASAIAGMASSQIAKMKPDAFAGITAEQIDGFSKKAIAAFSTGQFAKLDPSALAELDPAKITALTTKVIGALKDGQVAAMTPEQFGAFTINQLKSLKPAIADSVTPDQIDALTPKEVKSLTSSFRKAVLKEFTDAEEAELKATVLKALKSK
;
A
#
# COMPACT_ATOMS: atom_id res chain seq x y z
N MET A 1 34.57 24.41 10.65
CA MET A 1 33.41 24.03 11.49
C MET A 1 32.18 24.69 10.88
N PRO A 2 31.13 23.94 10.51
CA PRO A 2 29.90 24.53 9.96
C PRO A 2 29.08 25.19 11.07
N GLY A 3 28.49 26.34 10.77
CA GLY A 3 27.74 27.17 11.70
C GLY A 3 26.34 26.63 11.98
N SER A 4 26.00 26.49 13.26
CA SER A 4 24.67 26.16 13.74
C SER A 4 23.74 27.37 13.60
N THR A 5 22.82 27.36 12.64
CA THR A 5 21.72 28.32 12.60
C THR A 5 20.73 27.98 13.71
N SER A 6 20.82 28.72 14.81
CA SER A 6 19.83 28.73 15.89
C SER A 6 18.48 29.20 15.33
N PHE A 7 17.46 28.34 15.42
CA PHE A 7 16.08 28.66 15.10
C PHE A 7 15.35 29.02 16.39
N THR A 8 15.07 30.30 16.60
CA THR A 8 14.25 30.81 17.71
C THR A 8 12.81 31.04 17.25
N ILE A 9 11.84 30.45 17.94
CA ILE A 9 10.40 30.62 17.68
C ILE A 9 9.85 31.72 18.60
N PRO A 10 9.14 32.75 18.10
CA PRO A 10 8.50 33.75 18.94
C PRO A 10 7.10 33.31 19.41
N GLY A 11 6.82 33.50 20.70
CA GLY A 11 5.47 33.70 21.25
C GLY A 11 4.71 32.46 21.70
N SER A 12 4.82 32.12 22.98
CA SER A 12 3.87 31.26 23.69
C SER A 12 2.59 32.05 24.03
N SER A 13 1.47 31.76 23.38
CA SER A 13 0.14 32.16 23.88
C SER A 13 -0.65 30.92 24.31
N SER A 14 -0.88 30.88 25.62
CA SER A 14 -1.73 29.97 26.39
C SER A 14 -3.04 29.60 25.69
N GLY A 15 -3.26 28.29 25.50
CA GLY A 15 -4.52 27.70 25.03
C GLY A 15 -4.44 26.18 25.09
N SER A 16 -4.81 25.61 26.24
CA SER A 16 -4.89 24.16 26.48
C SER A 16 -6.02 23.53 25.67
N THR A 17 -5.68 22.72 24.67
CA THR A 17 -6.52 21.64 24.13
C THR A 17 -5.67 20.41 23.82
N GLY A 18 -5.38 19.58 24.83
CA GLY A 18 -5.15 18.14 24.70
C GLY A 18 -4.25 17.59 23.57
N GLY A 19 -3.19 18.29 23.17
CA GLY A 19 -2.21 17.78 22.20
C GLY A 19 -0.91 17.42 22.91
N ILE A 20 -0.49 16.14 22.84
CA ILE A 20 0.84 15.73 23.26
C ILE A 20 1.85 16.48 22.36
N SER A 21 2.84 17.12 22.98
CA SER A 21 3.87 17.86 22.27
C SER A 21 4.85 16.89 21.60
N LEU A 22 5.05 17.02 20.29
CA LEU A 22 6.18 16.40 19.59
C LEU A 22 7.51 16.78 20.27
N PRO A 23 8.59 15.98 20.14
CA PRO A 23 9.91 16.40 20.58
C PRO A 23 10.27 17.76 19.95
N GLY A 24 10.42 18.78 20.80
CA GLY A 24 10.65 20.18 20.39
C GLY A 24 9.46 21.14 20.55
N GLY A 25 8.31 20.69 21.08
CA GLY A 25 7.19 21.59 21.41
C GLY A 25 6.32 22.00 20.23
N ILE A 26 6.46 21.33 19.08
CA ILE A 26 5.74 21.66 17.85
C ILE A 26 4.38 20.97 17.85
N ASP A 27 3.31 21.74 17.72
CA ASP A 27 1.97 21.24 17.48
C ASP A 27 1.87 20.71 16.03
N PRO A 28 1.67 19.39 15.80
CA PRO A 28 1.59 18.83 14.45
C PRO A 28 0.51 19.52 13.59
N SER A 29 -0.60 19.97 14.19
CA SER A 29 -1.69 20.61 13.47
C SER A 29 -1.33 21.97 12.87
N LYS A 30 -0.21 22.57 13.30
CA LYS A 30 0.29 23.87 12.85
C LYS A 30 1.46 23.78 11.88
N LEU A 31 1.95 22.58 11.58
CA LEU A 31 3.05 22.40 10.63
C LEU A 31 2.61 22.79 9.21
N THR A 32 3.50 23.47 8.49
CA THR A 32 3.37 23.66 7.04
C THR A 32 4.10 22.55 6.28
N GLY A 33 3.75 22.36 5.00
CA GLY A 33 4.42 21.39 4.14
C GLY A 33 5.94 21.60 4.05
N SER A 34 6.39 22.86 3.95
CA SER A 34 7.82 23.19 3.89
C SER A 34 8.54 22.93 5.21
N GLN A 35 7.88 23.19 6.35
CA GLN A 35 8.46 22.88 7.66
C GLN A 35 8.60 21.38 7.84
N LEU A 36 7.58 20.60 7.50
CA LEU A 36 7.62 19.14 7.58
C LEU A 36 8.72 18.58 6.66
N ALA A 37 8.81 19.04 5.41
CA ALA A 37 9.83 18.59 4.45
C ALA A 37 11.27 18.93 4.89
N GLY A 38 11.45 19.97 5.71
CA GLY A 38 12.73 20.35 6.28
C GLY A 38 13.13 19.58 7.55
N LEU A 39 12.24 18.74 8.12
CA LEU A 39 12.57 17.92 9.27
C LEU A 39 13.46 16.74 8.86
N ASP A 40 14.50 16.51 9.66
CA ASP A 40 15.36 15.33 9.55
C ASP A 40 14.50 14.05 9.62
N PRO A 41 14.60 13.14 8.62
CA PRO A 41 13.83 11.90 8.58
C PRO A 41 13.92 11.06 9.87
N SER A 42 15.05 11.09 10.57
CA SER A 42 15.24 10.34 11.82
C SER A 42 14.29 10.78 12.94
N LYS A 43 13.65 11.96 12.84
CA LYS A 43 12.67 12.42 13.83
C LYS A 43 11.30 11.77 13.69
N PHE A 44 10.99 11.20 12.52
CA PHE A 44 9.70 10.60 12.27
C PHE A 44 9.47 9.33 13.09
N SER A 45 10.53 8.66 13.56
CA SER A 45 10.42 7.48 14.43
C SER A 45 9.86 7.81 15.83
N SER A 46 9.75 9.10 16.17
CA SER A 46 9.17 9.56 17.43
C SER A 46 7.71 10.02 17.32
N PHE A 47 7.14 10.02 16.11
CA PHE A 47 5.76 10.43 15.90
C PHE A 47 4.80 9.34 16.37
N SER A 48 3.75 9.74 17.07
CA SER A 48 2.65 8.86 17.45
C SER A 48 1.54 8.83 16.38
N ALA A 49 0.60 7.89 16.53
CA ALA A 49 -0.60 7.84 15.70
C ALA A 49 -1.43 9.13 15.78
N ASP A 50 -1.54 9.73 16.97
CA ASP A 50 -2.30 10.97 17.17
C ASP A 50 -1.59 12.17 16.54
N ASP A 51 -0.26 12.21 16.56
CA ASP A 51 0.51 13.24 15.87
C ASP A 51 0.26 13.20 14.37
N ILE A 52 0.34 12.01 13.78
CA ILE A 52 0.07 11.80 12.35
C ILE A 52 -1.37 12.18 12.02
N LYS A 53 -2.33 11.78 12.84
CA LYS A 53 -3.75 12.10 12.64
C LYS A 53 -4.04 13.60 12.73
N ALA A 54 -3.27 14.35 13.51
CA ALA A 54 -3.41 15.80 13.65
C ALA A 54 -2.86 16.58 12.44
N LEU A 55 -2.01 15.99 11.59
CA LEU A 55 -1.47 16.64 10.40
C LEU A 55 -2.56 16.95 9.36
N ALA A 56 -2.60 18.17 8.85
CA ALA A 56 -3.52 18.51 7.77
C ALA A 56 -3.20 17.71 6.48
N PRO A 57 -4.20 17.28 5.69
CA PRO A 57 -3.95 16.56 4.43
C PRO A 57 -3.03 17.29 3.43
N THR A 58 -3.01 18.62 3.45
CA THR A 58 -2.10 19.44 2.62
C THR A 58 -0.64 19.30 3.05
N VAL A 59 -0.37 19.08 4.33
CA VAL A 59 0.98 18.84 4.87
C VAL A 59 1.45 17.45 4.48
N MET A 60 0.53 16.46 4.49
CA MET A 60 0.81 15.09 4.07
C MET A 60 1.31 14.99 2.63
N ALA A 61 0.88 15.92 1.76
CA ALA A 61 1.40 16.03 0.40
C ALA A 61 2.91 16.33 0.33
N SER A 62 3.54 16.79 1.42
CA SER A 62 4.97 17.16 1.47
C SER A 62 5.88 16.05 2.02
N PHE A 63 5.31 14.91 2.45
CA PHE A 63 6.11 13.75 2.85
C PHE A 63 7.02 13.28 1.72
N THR A 64 8.23 12.90 2.11
CA THR A 64 9.21 12.23 1.24
C THR A 64 9.24 10.73 1.52
N ALA A 65 9.87 9.95 0.64
CA ALA A 65 10.09 8.53 0.84
C ALA A 65 10.93 8.26 2.11
N ASP A 66 11.99 9.03 2.34
CA ASP A 66 12.85 8.85 3.52
C ASP A 66 12.11 9.11 4.84
N GLN A 67 11.24 10.13 4.87
CA GLN A 67 10.40 10.40 6.03
C GLN A 67 9.38 9.29 6.27
N MET A 68 8.77 8.77 5.19
CA MET A 68 7.86 7.62 5.28
C MET A 68 8.58 6.39 5.83
N LYS A 69 9.79 6.10 5.36
CA LYS A 69 10.60 4.97 5.81
C LYS A 69 10.97 5.03 7.30
N ASN A 70 11.01 6.21 7.88
CA ASN A 70 11.34 6.41 9.30
C ASN A 70 10.11 6.48 10.22
N LEU A 71 8.88 6.32 9.71
CA LEU A 71 7.70 6.23 10.56
C LEU A 71 7.52 4.82 11.14
N ASP A 72 7.19 4.72 12.41
CA ASP A 72 6.80 3.43 12.96
C ASP A 72 5.42 2.98 12.44
N ALA A 73 5.21 1.66 12.33
CA ALA A 73 3.92 1.10 11.89
C ALA A 73 2.74 1.55 12.77
N SER A 74 2.98 1.81 14.06
CA SER A 74 2.00 2.37 15.00
C SER A 74 1.58 3.78 14.64
N ALA A 75 2.50 4.63 14.16
CA ALA A 75 2.20 5.98 13.69
C ALA A 75 1.38 5.94 12.39
N ILE A 76 1.72 5.01 11.49
CA ILE A 76 0.99 4.77 10.23
C ILE A 76 -0.47 4.38 10.49
N ALA A 77 -0.75 3.63 11.56
CA ALA A 77 -2.13 3.27 11.94
C ALA A 77 -3.02 4.50 12.24
N GLY A 78 -2.41 5.64 12.57
CA GLY A 78 -3.10 6.92 12.76
C GLY A 78 -3.54 7.62 11.47
N MET A 79 -3.05 7.19 10.30
CA MET A 79 -3.33 7.86 9.02
C MET A 79 -4.79 7.72 8.60
N ALA A 80 -5.42 8.86 8.32
CA ALA A 80 -6.75 8.92 7.73
C ALA A 80 -6.71 8.75 6.20
N SER A 81 -7.78 8.19 5.65
CA SER A 81 -7.98 8.06 4.19
C SER A 81 -7.85 9.40 3.44
N SER A 82 -8.25 10.52 4.05
CA SER A 82 -8.15 11.85 3.45
C SER A 82 -6.72 12.36 3.36
N GLN A 83 -5.87 11.97 4.32
CA GLN A 83 -4.45 12.30 4.33
C GLN A 83 -3.71 11.50 3.25
N ILE A 84 -3.96 10.18 3.19
CA ILE A 84 -3.41 9.27 2.19
C ILE A 84 -3.76 9.72 0.78
N ALA A 85 -5.01 10.11 0.54
CA ALA A 85 -5.44 10.59 -0.78
C ALA A 85 -4.73 11.88 -1.25
N LYS A 86 -4.06 12.62 -0.36
CA LYS A 86 -3.28 13.83 -0.69
C LYS A 86 -1.77 13.59 -0.80
N MET A 87 -1.27 12.45 -0.33
CA MET A 87 0.15 12.11 -0.41
C MET A 87 0.59 11.90 -1.86
N LYS A 88 1.81 12.34 -2.19
CA LYS A 88 2.40 12.09 -3.51
C LYS A 88 2.75 10.61 -3.67
N PRO A 89 2.61 10.02 -4.88
CA PRO A 89 3.04 8.65 -5.15
C PRO A 89 4.48 8.34 -4.72
N ASP A 90 5.40 9.28 -4.89
CA ASP A 90 6.82 9.04 -4.58
C ASP A 90 7.08 8.80 -3.08
N ALA A 91 6.21 9.26 -2.18
CA ALA A 91 6.34 8.95 -0.76
C ALA A 91 6.14 7.45 -0.47
N PHE A 92 5.36 6.75 -1.30
CA PHE A 92 5.05 5.33 -1.12
C PHE A 92 6.23 4.41 -1.47
N ALA A 93 7.23 4.92 -2.19
CA ALA A 93 8.48 4.19 -2.41
C ALA A 93 9.30 4.01 -1.12
N GLY A 94 8.98 4.77 -0.06
CA GLY A 94 9.58 4.61 1.27
C GLY A 94 8.84 3.65 2.19
N ILE A 95 7.69 3.10 1.77
CA ILE A 95 6.91 2.17 2.59
C ILE A 95 7.60 0.80 2.59
N THR A 96 7.97 0.35 3.77
CA THR A 96 8.56 -0.97 4.02
C THR A 96 7.48 -2.03 4.23
N ALA A 97 7.92 -3.29 4.28
CA ALA A 97 7.03 -4.43 4.44
C ALA A 97 6.38 -4.46 5.83
N GLU A 98 7.11 -4.05 6.88
CA GLU A 98 6.56 -3.92 8.23
C GLU A 98 5.56 -2.76 8.33
N GLN A 99 5.78 -1.70 7.57
CA GLN A 99 4.94 -0.51 7.58
C GLN A 99 3.62 -0.69 6.81
N ILE A 100 3.61 -1.49 5.74
CA ILE A 100 2.38 -1.69 4.97
C ILE A 100 1.28 -2.32 5.85
N ASP A 101 1.67 -3.15 6.82
CA ASP A 101 0.75 -3.78 7.74
C ASP A 101 0.23 -2.81 8.82
N GLY A 102 0.91 -1.69 9.05
CA GLY A 102 0.41 -0.60 9.90
C GLY A 102 -0.83 0.11 9.34
N PHE A 103 -1.07 0.06 8.02
CA PHE A 103 -2.23 0.73 7.43
C PHE A 103 -3.54 0.00 7.74
N SER A 104 -4.56 0.74 8.17
CA SER A 104 -5.91 0.22 8.29
C SER A 104 -6.52 -0.15 6.93
N LYS A 105 -7.51 -1.06 6.90
CA LYS A 105 -8.24 -1.40 5.66
C LYS A 105 -8.83 -0.17 4.96
N LYS A 106 -9.34 0.79 5.74
CA LYS A 106 -9.90 2.04 5.20
C LYS A 106 -8.83 2.93 4.57
N ALA A 107 -7.63 2.93 5.16
CA ALA A 107 -6.47 3.62 4.61
C ALA A 107 -6.01 2.98 3.29
N ILE A 108 -5.87 1.64 3.24
CA ILE A 108 -5.53 0.89 2.02
C ILE A 108 -6.55 1.15 0.90
N ALA A 109 -7.84 1.19 1.21
CA ALA A 109 -8.89 1.49 0.24
C ALA A 109 -8.78 2.91 -0.37
N ALA A 110 -8.06 3.83 0.27
CA ALA A 110 -7.83 5.18 -0.22
C ALA A 110 -6.60 5.31 -1.13
N PHE A 111 -5.83 4.24 -1.31
CA PHE A 111 -4.64 4.27 -2.19
C PHE A 111 -5.09 4.46 -3.64
N SER A 112 -4.44 5.42 -4.30
CA SER A 112 -4.56 5.59 -5.74
C SER A 112 -3.70 4.56 -6.49
N THR A 113 -3.98 4.38 -7.78
CA THR A 113 -3.16 3.53 -8.66
C THR A 113 -1.71 3.99 -8.72
N GLY A 114 -1.46 5.31 -8.74
CA GLY A 114 -0.12 5.88 -8.79
C GLY A 114 0.68 5.59 -7.51
N GLN A 115 0.03 5.72 -6.34
CA GLN A 115 0.65 5.41 -5.05
C GLN A 115 0.95 3.92 -4.92
N PHE A 116 -0.01 3.05 -5.27
CA PHE A 116 0.18 1.61 -5.21
C PHE A 116 1.29 1.14 -6.17
N ALA A 117 1.41 1.75 -7.36
CA ALA A 117 2.45 1.43 -8.34
C ALA A 117 3.87 1.81 -7.92
N LYS A 118 4.03 2.53 -6.80
CA LYS A 118 5.32 2.92 -6.20
C LYS A 118 5.72 2.05 -5.01
N LEU A 119 4.82 1.18 -4.52
CA LEU A 119 5.15 0.23 -3.47
C LEU A 119 6.20 -0.76 -3.98
N ASP A 120 7.17 -1.07 -3.13
CA ASP A 120 8.12 -2.14 -3.40
C ASP A 120 7.38 -3.50 -3.40
N PRO A 121 7.69 -4.41 -4.33
CA PRO A 121 7.07 -5.74 -4.34
C PRO A 121 7.23 -6.51 -3.02
N SER A 122 8.33 -6.32 -2.28
CA SER A 122 8.51 -6.94 -0.96
C SER A 122 7.48 -6.46 0.06
N ALA A 123 7.05 -5.19 -0.02
CA ALA A 123 5.97 -4.71 0.83
C ALA A 123 4.63 -5.34 0.46
N LEU A 124 4.40 -5.65 -0.82
CA LEU A 124 3.20 -6.37 -1.22
C LEU A 124 3.19 -7.81 -0.72
N ALA A 125 4.33 -8.49 -0.67
CA ALA A 125 4.44 -9.86 -0.17
C ALA A 125 4.03 -9.99 1.32
N GLU A 126 4.22 -8.94 2.13
CA GLU A 126 3.84 -8.93 3.56
C GLU A 126 2.42 -8.39 3.82
N LEU A 127 1.69 -7.96 2.80
CA LEU A 127 0.36 -7.38 2.98
C LEU A 127 -0.66 -8.45 3.42
N ASP A 128 -1.29 -8.27 4.59
CA ASP A 128 -2.34 -9.19 5.06
C ASP A 128 -3.41 -9.46 3.96
N PRO A 129 -3.72 -10.72 3.62
CA PRO A 129 -4.77 -11.09 2.67
C PRO A 129 -6.12 -10.40 2.94
N ALA A 130 -6.44 -10.13 4.21
CA ALA A 130 -7.65 -9.42 4.60
C ALA A 130 -7.67 -7.96 4.13
N LYS A 131 -6.51 -7.34 3.88
CA LYS A 131 -6.36 -5.98 3.29
C LYS A 131 -6.38 -5.98 1.77
N ILE A 132 -6.01 -7.10 1.12
CA ILE A 132 -6.17 -7.28 -0.33
C ILE A 132 -7.62 -7.01 -0.74
N THR A 133 -8.59 -7.50 0.04
CA THR A 133 -10.02 -7.28 -0.21
C THR A 133 -10.45 -5.80 -0.18
N ALA A 134 -9.66 -4.92 0.46
CA ALA A 134 -9.94 -3.49 0.54
C ALA A 134 -9.41 -2.70 -0.67
N LEU A 135 -8.53 -3.30 -1.49
CA LEU A 135 -8.00 -2.66 -2.68
C LEU A 135 -9.11 -2.42 -3.71
N THR A 136 -9.10 -1.23 -4.31
CA THR A 136 -10.08 -0.92 -5.35
C THR A 136 -9.79 -1.72 -6.63
N THR A 137 -10.82 -2.02 -7.41
CA THR A 137 -10.65 -2.67 -8.74
C THR A 137 -9.79 -1.86 -9.70
N LYS A 138 -9.70 -0.54 -9.50
CA LYS A 138 -8.78 0.32 -10.26
C LYS A 138 -7.32 0.02 -9.94
N VAL A 139 -6.99 -0.19 -8.66
CA VAL A 139 -5.65 -0.59 -8.23
C VAL A 139 -5.32 -1.99 -8.76
N ILE A 140 -6.23 -2.94 -8.62
CA ILE A 140 -6.03 -4.31 -9.12
C ILE A 140 -5.83 -4.33 -10.64
N GLY A 141 -6.63 -3.59 -11.40
CA GLY A 141 -6.45 -3.45 -12.84
C GLY A 141 -5.21 -2.63 -13.25
N ALA A 142 -4.46 -2.06 -12.31
CA ALA A 142 -3.22 -1.33 -12.55
C ALA A 142 -1.99 -2.06 -11.99
N LEU A 143 -2.15 -3.27 -11.47
CA LEU A 143 -1.04 -4.13 -11.07
C LEU A 143 -0.06 -4.33 -12.23
N LYS A 144 1.21 -4.43 -11.87
CA LYS A 144 2.32 -4.73 -12.78
C LYS A 144 2.87 -6.11 -12.48
N ASP A 145 3.59 -6.66 -13.44
CA ASP A 145 4.22 -7.97 -13.43
C ASP A 145 4.97 -8.26 -12.13
N GLY A 146 5.94 -7.41 -11.78
CA GLY A 146 6.72 -7.57 -10.55
C GLY A 146 5.89 -7.48 -9.26
N GLN A 147 4.74 -6.81 -9.29
CA GLN A 147 3.83 -6.75 -8.13
C GLN A 147 3.03 -8.04 -7.99
N VAL A 148 2.56 -8.62 -9.09
CA VAL A 148 1.83 -9.90 -9.10
C VAL A 148 2.76 -11.06 -8.75
N ALA A 149 3.98 -11.06 -9.30
CA ALA A 149 4.97 -12.10 -9.03
C ALA A 149 5.41 -12.15 -7.56
N ALA A 150 5.33 -11.03 -6.83
CA ALA A 150 5.65 -10.97 -5.41
C ALA A 150 4.49 -11.34 -4.49
N MET A 151 3.25 -11.44 -4.99
CA MET A 151 2.11 -11.82 -4.17
C MET A 151 2.17 -13.30 -3.82
N THR A 152 1.84 -13.66 -2.58
CA THR A 152 1.71 -15.05 -2.18
C THR A 152 0.43 -15.68 -2.77
N PRO A 153 0.36 -17.02 -2.85
CA PRO A 153 -0.88 -17.71 -3.24
C PRO A 153 -2.07 -17.33 -2.35
N GLU A 154 -1.87 -17.15 -1.04
CA GLU A 154 -2.92 -16.76 -0.10
C GLU A 154 -3.45 -15.34 -0.37
N GLN A 155 -2.56 -14.40 -0.70
CA GLN A 155 -2.96 -13.03 -1.06
C GLN A 155 -3.72 -13.01 -2.39
N PHE A 156 -3.26 -13.78 -3.38
CA PHE A 156 -3.93 -13.90 -4.67
C PHE A 156 -5.31 -14.57 -4.52
N GLY A 157 -5.39 -15.60 -3.67
CA GLY A 157 -6.62 -16.29 -3.28
C GLY A 157 -7.63 -15.40 -2.54
N ALA A 158 -7.17 -14.34 -1.87
CA ALA A 158 -8.02 -13.41 -1.15
C ALA A 158 -8.72 -12.36 -2.05
N PHE A 159 -8.43 -12.32 -3.35
CA PHE A 159 -9.13 -11.41 -4.25
C PHE A 159 -10.63 -11.69 -4.28
N THR A 160 -11.42 -10.63 -4.17
CA THR A 160 -12.85 -10.70 -4.41
C THR A 160 -13.16 -10.94 -5.88
N ILE A 161 -14.34 -11.48 -6.18
CA ILE A 161 -14.83 -11.67 -7.55
C ILE A 161 -14.74 -10.41 -8.42
N ASN A 162 -14.98 -9.22 -7.85
CA ASN A 162 -14.91 -7.97 -8.60
C ASN A 162 -13.45 -7.58 -8.91
N GLN A 163 -12.52 -7.87 -8.01
CA GLN A 163 -11.09 -7.65 -8.22
C GLN A 163 -10.53 -8.63 -9.27
N LEU A 164 -10.88 -9.91 -9.20
CA LEU A 164 -10.52 -10.92 -10.21
C LEU A 164 -10.98 -10.52 -11.61
N LYS A 165 -12.19 -9.95 -11.74
CA LYS A 165 -12.70 -9.42 -13.02
C LYS A 165 -11.94 -8.21 -13.56
N SER A 166 -11.19 -7.51 -12.70
CA SER A 166 -10.40 -6.34 -13.10
C SER A 166 -8.96 -6.68 -13.50
N LEU A 167 -8.50 -7.93 -13.28
CA LEU A 167 -7.20 -8.39 -13.74
C LEU A 167 -7.11 -8.31 -15.28
N LYS A 168 -5.97 -7.82 -15.75
CA LYS A 168 -5.71 -7.65 -17.19
C LYS A 168 -4.91 -8.83 -17.73
N PRO A 169 -5.16 -9.27 -18.96
CA PRO A 169 -4.36 -10.34 -19.59
C PRO A 169 -2.85 -10.04 -19.65
N ALA A 170 -2.47 -8.76 -19.56
CA ALA A 170 -1.08 -8.33 -19.61
C ALA A 170 -0.21 -8.83 -18.44
N ILE A 171 -0.80 -9.19 -17.28
CA ILE A 171 -0.03 -9.69 -16.12
C ILE A 171 -0.01 -11.21 -16.02
N ALA A 172 -0.54 -11.93 -17.03
CA ALA A 172 -0.72 -13.38 -16.96
C ALA A 172 0.59 -14.16 -16.92
N ASP A 173 1.66 -13.63 -17.50
CA ASP A 173 3.03 -14.17 -17.46
C ASP A 173 3.64 -14.15 -16.06
N SER A 174 3.10 -13.32 -15.18
CA SER A 174 3.57 -13.09 -13.82
C SER A 174 2.75 -13.86 -12.79
N VAL A 175 1.71 -14.58 -13.22
CA VAL A 175 0.87 -15.41 -12.36
C VAL A 175 1.47 -16.81 -12.29
N THR A 176 1.58 -17.38 -11.09
CA THR A 176 2.11 -18.74 -10.90
C THR A 176 1.00 -19.79 -10.86
N PRO A 177 1.32 -21.08 -11.10
CA PRO A 177 0.36 -22.18 -10.91
C PRO A 177 -0.24 -22.18 -9.50
N ASP A 178 0.58 -22.00 -8.46
CA ASP A 178 0.13 -21.96 -7.06
C ASP A 178 -0.89 -20.83 -6.79
N GLN A 179 -0.68 -19.65 -7.38
CA GLN A 179 -1.62 -18.53 -7.26
C GLN A 179 -2.98 -18.86 -7.90
N ILE A 180 -2.99 -19.52 -9.06
CA ILE A 180 -4.22 -19.99 -9.69
C ILE A 180 -4.91 -21.07 -8.85
N ASP A 181 -4.13 -21.97 -8.25
CA ASP A 181 -4.60 -23.08 -7.44
C ASP A 181 -5.11 -22.68 -6.04
N ALA A 182 -4.73 -21.48 -5.58
CA ALA A 182 -5.30 -20.85 -4.39
C ALA A 182 -6.74 -20.37 -4.60
N LEU A 183 -7.19 -20.19 -5.85
CA LEU A 183 -8.56 -19.80 -6.17
C LEU A 183 -9.52 -20.99 -6.14
N THR A 184 -10.78 -20.71 -5.79
CA THR A 184 -11.87 -21.69 -5.96
C THR A 184 -12.31 -21.79 -7.43
N PRO A 185 -12.94 -22.91 -7.85
CA PRO A 185 -13.47 -23.02 -9.21
C PRO A 185 -14.49 -21.92 -9.59
N LYS A 186 -15.18 -21.34 -8.60
CA LYS A 186 -16.13 -20.23 -8.83
C LYS A 186 -15.38 -18.92 -9.14
N GLU A 187 -14.30 -18.65 -8.41
CA GLU A 187 -13.44 -17.48 -8.61
C GLU A 187 -12.71 -17.56 -9.95
N VAL A 188 -12.15 -18.72 -10.30
CA VAL A 188 -11.52 -18.95 -11.62
C VAL A 188 -12.52 -18.67 -12.75
N LYS A 189 -13.75 -19.17 -12.65
CA LYS A 189 -14.80 -18.88 -13.64
C LYS A 189 -15.20 -17.40 -13.71
N SER A 190 -14.96 -16.65 -12.63
CA SER A 190 -15.26 -15.22 -12.59
C SER A 190 -14.21 -14.35 -13.27
N LEU A 191 -12.98 -14.86 -13.46
CA LEU A 191 -11.95 -14.23 -14.29
C LEU A 191 -12.49 -13.99 -15.71
N THR A 192 -11.96 -12.97 -16.39
CA THR A 192 -12.33 -12.75 -17.79
C THR A 192 -11.84 -13.91 -18.66
N SER A 193 -12.58 -14.23 -19.73
CA SER A 193 -12.18 -15.30 -20.66
C SER A 193 -10.83 -15.01 -21.33
N SER A 194 -10.53 -13.73 -21.61
CA SER A 194 -9.22 -13.30 -22.11
C SER A 194 -8.10 -13.56 -21.11
N PHE A 195 -8.34 -13.32 -19.82
CA PHE A 195 -7.35 -13.58 -18.77
C PHE A 195 -7.07 -15.08 -18.62
N ARG A 196 -8.11 -15.91 -18.51
CA ARG A 196 -7.94 -17.37 -18.43
C ARG A 196 -7.16 -17.94 -19.61
N LYS A 197 -7.45 -17.44 -20.82
CA LYS A 197 -6.73 -17.83 -22.05
C LYS A 197 -5.29 -17.36 -22.08
N ALA A 198 -4.97 -16.23 -21.46
CA ALA A 198 -3.60 -15.77 -21.33
C ALA A 198 -2.82 -16.69 -20.39
N VAL A 199 -3.34 -16.95 -19.18
CA VAL A 199 -2.72 -17.89 -18.22
C VAL A 199 -2.47 -19.28 -18.83
N LEU A 200 -3.45 -19.86 -19.53
CA LEU A 200 -3.29 -21.17 -20.21
C LEU A 200 -2.22 -21.19 -21.31
N LYS A 201 -1.78 -20.03 -21.81
CA LYS A 201 -0.68 -19.95 -22.79
C LYS A 201 0.68 -19.89 -22.12
N GLU A 202 0.73 -19.39 -20.90
CA GLU A 202 1.98 -19.23 -20.14
C GLU A 202 2.36 -20.53 -19.41
N PHE A 203 1.37 -21.35 -19.01
CA PHE A 203 1.63 -22.61 -18.32
C PHE A 203 1.98 -23.73 -19.30
N THR A 204 3.01 -24.50 -18.95
CA THR A 204 3.36 -25.76 -19.60
C THR A 204 2.37 -26.86 -19.26
N ASP A 205 2.31 -27.92 -20.08
CA ASP A 205 1.49 -29.10 -19.79
C ASP A 205 1.82 -29.75 -18.44
N ALA A 206 3.08 -29.64 -18.00
CA ALA A 206 3.53 -30.14 -16.70
C ALA A 206 2.95 -29.30 -15.55
N GLU A 207 3.04 -27.97 -15.63
CA GLU A 207 2.46 -27.06 -14.63
C GLU A 207 0.93 -27.19 -14.57
N GLU A 208 0.26 -27.34 -15.72
CA GLU A 208 -1.18 -27.60 -15.74
C GLU A 208 -1.57 -28.91 -15.05
N ALA A 209 -0.70 -29.94 -15.10
CA ALA A 209 -0.95 -31.23 -14.47
C ALA A 209 -0.81 -31.20 -12.93
N GLU A 210 -0.07 -30.21 -12.40
CA GLU A 210 0.07 -30.00 -10.96
C GLU A 210 -1.12 -29.26 -10.35
N LEU A 211 -1.88 -28.51 -11.16
CA LEU A 211 -3.08 -27.82 -10.71
C LEU A 211 -4.17 -28.80 -10.22
N LYS A 212 -4.93 -28.37 -9.21
CA LYS A 212 -6.16 -29.05 -8.79
C LYS A 212 -7.08 -29.27 -10.00
N ALA A 213 -7.49 -30.51 -10.22
CA ALA A 213 -8.33 -30.88 -11.38
C ALA A 213 -9.61 -30.03 -11.53
N THR A 214 -10.20 -29.57 -10.42
CA THR A 214 -11.37 -28.70 -10.41
C THR A 214 -11.05 -27.26 -10.86
N VAL A 215 -9.87 -26.77 -10.52
CA VAL A 215 -9.33 -25.47 -10.94
C VAL A 215 -8.98 -25.52 -12.42
N LEU A 216 -8.24 -26.53 -12.88
CA LEU A 216 -7.90 -26.70 -14.29
C LEU A 216 -9.16 -26.77 -15.18
N LYS A 217 -10.19 -27.50 -14.74
CA LYS A 217 -11.48 -27.57 -15.44
C LYS A 217 -12.18 -26.21 -15.49
N ALA A 218 -12.10 -25.42 -14.43
CA ALA A 218 -12.64 -24.06 -14.42
C ALA A 218 -11.84 -23.13 -15.34
N LEU A 219 -10.51 -23.28 -15.38
CA LEU A 219 -9.61 -22.48 -16.20
C LEU A 219 -9.89 -22.69 -17.70
N LYS A 220 -10.05 -23.95 -18.12
CA LYS A 220 -10.38 -24.37 -19.49
C LYS A 220 -11.85 -24.16 -19.89
N SER A 221 -12.69 -23.58 -19.02
CA SER A 221 -14.10 -23.37 -19.34
C SER A 221 -14.32 -22.24 -20.36
N LYS A 222 -15.24 -22.47 -21.30
CA LYS A 222 -15.62 -21.53 -22.36
C LYS A 222 -16.23 -20.25 -21.81
#